data_AF-M5TAT9-F1
#
_entry.id   AF-M5TAT9-F1
#
_cell.length_a   1.000
_cell.length_b   1.000
_cell.length_c   1.000
_cell.angle_alpha   90.00
_cell.angle_beta   90.00
_cell.angle_gamma   90.00
#
_symmetry.space_group_name_H-M   'P 1'
#
loop_
_entity.id
_entity.type
_entity.pdbx_description
1 polymer ?
#
loop_
_entity_poly.entity_id
_entity_poly.type
_entity_poly.pdbx_seq_one_letter_code
_entity_poly.pdbx_strand_id
1 'polypeptide(L)'
;MKNAFVICATLFAFVVVPVHSVAPAYAVDVPTDVVDYQAMAFYPERWNQQNVSGQMYPWHGKEVVLLTPQQNLAPETMARFLGHLDRGWAFYHEITGTQPRAYKMYAGKPTIAAVPNASLTCGLGCGMVGATGIEVGKFLSDWKEVQANAQAMPHYYFYEMGRNYYVFGKKHDCFVTGYAVFMRYCCMDELKLIDNDRSTRRAIENAIDAFSQSDLDFITAMTHSGSLSEKQARIRPYDGPCDQPVMYASAMLRLRRDFGGDEFVKRFYHTLHQMPEYGENERGNKPTNAKRQSVTWMLAACRAAKQDLSPLFVDQWRLPISNEAREIVKQTDWTKDSDGDAELAEQVLRAAGL
;
A
#
# COMPACT_ATOMS: atom_id res chain seq x y z
N MET A 1 62.76 10.98 -33.87
CA MET A 1 62.33 10.50 -32.53
C MET A 1 62.03 11.71 -31.65
N LYS A 2 60.76 12.11 -31.55
CA LYS A 2 60.29 13.14 -30.60
C LYS A 2 59.07 12.55 -29.90
N ASN A 3 59.22 12.20 -28.63
CA ASN A 3 58.17 11.64 -27.79
C ASN A 3 57.26 12.78 -27.31
N ALA A 4 55.97 12.69 -27.62
CA ALA A 4 54.94 13.57 -27.06
C ALA A 4 54.36 12.91 -25.80
N PHE A 5 54.53 13.59 -24.67
CA PHE A 5 53.96 13.23 -23.38
C PHE A 5 52.55 13.81 -23.31
N VAL A 6 51.53 12.95 -23.26
CA VAL A 6 50.12 13.36 -23.05
C VAL A 6 49.83 13.27 -21.56
N ILE A 7 49.59 14.43 -20.93
CA ILE A 7 49.16 14.53 -19.54
C ILE A 7 47.63 14.40 -19.53
N CYS A 8 47.13 13.31 -18.94
CA CYS A 8 45.71 13.09 -18.73
C CYS A 8 45.29 13.76 -17.40
N ALA A 9 44.57 14.87 -17.48
CA ALA A 9 44.03 15.56 -16.30
C ALA A 9 42.68 14.94 -15.92
N THR A 10 42.66 14.20 -14.80
CA THR A 10 41.44 13.62 -14.23
C THR A 10 40.64 14.69 -13.51
N LEU A 11 39.57 15.20 -14.11
CA LEU A 11 38.59 16.05 -13.44
C LEU A 11 37.79 15.22 -12.43
N PHE A 12 38.01 15.47 -11.13
CA PHE A 12 37.08 15.02 -10.09
C PHE A 12 35.87 15.95 -10.06
N ALA A 13 34.75 15.52 -10.64
CA ALA A 13 33.46 16.17 -10.43
C ALA A 13 32.98 15.86 -9.01
N PHE A 14 33.00 16.87 -8.13
CA PHE A 14 32.31 16.79 -6.85
C PHE A 14 30.81 16.76 -7.12
N VAL A 15 30.19 15.58 -6.93
CA VAL A 15 28.73 15.47 -6.89
C VAL A 15 28.27 16.12 -5.58
N VAL A 16 27.79 17.35 -5.68
CA VAL A 16 27.08 18.01 -4.58
C VAL A 16 25.77 17.26 -4.39
N VAL A 17 25.70 16.41 -3.37
CA VAL A 17 24.43 15.77 -2.98
C VAL A 17 23.57 16.86 -2.35
N PRO A 18 22.41 17.21 -2.93
CA PRO A 18 21.53 18.22 -2.33
C PRO A 18 21.10 17.76 -0.93
N VAL A 19 21.45 18.56 0.07
CA VAL A 19 20.89 18.42 1.43
C VAL A 19 19.43 18.82 1.34
N HIS A 20 18.55 17.83 1.31
CA HIS A 20 17.12 18.07 1.26
C HIS A 20 16.66 18.58 2.62
N SER A 21 16.09 19.79 2.65
CA SER A 21 15.42 20.35 3.82
C SER A 21 14.31 19.41 4.28
N VAL A 22 14.43 18.88 5.50
CA VAL A 22 13.30 18.25 6.19
C VAL A 22 12.22 19.32 6.33
N ALA A 23 10.98 19.03 5.94
CA ALA A 23 9.87 19.96 6.16
C ALA A 23 9.83 20.32 7.66
N PRO A 24 9.65 21.61 8.02
CA PRO A 24 9.65 22.00 9.43
C PRO A 24 8.55 21.23 10.16
N ALA A 25 8.92 20.53 11.23
CA ALA A 25 7.95 19.90 12.11
C ALA A 25 7.03 21.00 12.67
N TYR A 26 5.71 20.81 12.57
CA TYR A 26 4.77 21.70 13.23
C TYR A 26 4.79 21.43 14.74
N ALA A 27 4.56 22.45 15.56
CA ALA A 27 4.49 22.26 17.00
C ALA A 27 3.28 21.39 17.36
N VAL A 28 3.47 20.43 18.26
CA VAL A 28 2.38 19.61 18.82
C VAL A 28 2.26 19.93 20.29
N ASP A 29 1.02 20.17 20.74
CA ASP A 29 0.72 20.40 22.14
C ASP A 29 0.81 19.09 22.94
N VAL A 30 1.38 19.18 24.15
CA VAL A 30 1.36 18.06 25.08
C VAL A 30 -0.10 17.85 25.52
N PRO A 31 -0.67 16.63 25.36
CA PRO A 31 -2.05 16.40 25.73
C PRO A 31 -2.23 16.65 27.23
N THR A 32 -3.27 17.38 27.62
CA THR A 32 -3.62 17.60 29.05
C THR A 32 -4.76 16.70 29.52
N ASP A 33 -5.49 16.18 28.54
CA ASP A 33 -6.69 15.40 28.63
C ASP A 33 -6.37 13.91 28.50
N VAL A 34 -7.23 13.10 29.11
CA VAL A 34 -7.15 11.64 29.11
C VAL A 34 -8.45 11.08 28.57
N VAL A 35 -8.34 10.07 27.73
CA VAL A 35 -9.47 9.35 27.14
C VAL A 35 -9.47 7.92 27.66
N ASP A 36 -10.65 7.39 27.98
CA ASP A 36 -10.82 5.95 28.14
C ASP A 36 -10.94 5.30 26.75
N TYR A 37 -9.83 4.76 26.26
CA TYR A 37 -9.75 4.11 24.96
C TYR A 37 -10.47 2.76 24.93
N GLN A 38 -10.78 2.15 26.08
CA GLN A 38 -11.19 0.75 26.11
C GLN A 38 -12.46 0.48 25.30
N ALA A 39 -13.44 1.39 25.33
CA ALA A 39 -14.64 1.30 24.51
C ALA A 39 -14.37 1.48 23.00
N MET A 40 -13.27 2.16 22.65
CA MET A 40 -12.81 2.36 21.27
C MET A 40 -11.85 1.28 20.79
N ALA A 41 -11.31 0.43 21.66
CA ALA A 41 -10.44 -0.68 21.27
C ALA A 41 -11.10 -1.62 20.25
N PHE A 42 -10.30 -2.31 19.45
CA PHE A 42 -10.78 -3.34 18.54
C PHE A 42 -11.21 -4.60 19.29
N TYR A 43 -10.52 -4.89 20.41
CA TYR A 43 -10.82 -6.03 21.27
C TYR A 43 -10.98 -5.62 22.75
N PRO A 44 -12.06 -4.90 23.12
CA PRO A 44 -12.26 -4.39 24.48
C PRO A 44 -12.22 -5.47 25.57
N GLU A 45 -12.66 -6.69 25.24
CA GLU A 45 -12.63 -7.85 26.14
C GLU A 45 -11.21 -8.24 26.56
N ARG A 46 -10.21 -8.11 25.67
CA ARG A 46 -8.81 -8.44 25.98
C ARG A 46 -8.23 -7.48 27.00
N TRP A 47 -8.60 -6.20 26.93
CA TRP A 47 -8.20 -5.18 27.90
C TRP A 47 -8.76 -5.50 29.29
N ASN A 48 -10.05 -5.86 29.36
CA ASN A 48 -10.70 -6.28 30.60
C ASN A 48 -10.03 -7.52 31.20
N GLN A 49 -9.83 -8.56 30.40
CA GLN A 49 -9.25 -9.83 30.86
C GLN A 49 -7.81 -9.67 31.37
N GLN A 50 -7.03 -8.77 30.77
CA GLN A 50 -5.65 -8.50 31.16
C GLN A 50 -5.51 -7.41 32.23
N ASN A 51 -6.62 -6.82 32.70
CA ASN A 51 -6.64 -5.73 33.67
C ASN A 51 -5.70 -4.57 33.29
N VAL A 52 -5.74 -4.18 32.02
CA VAL A 52 -4.93 -3.08 31.48
C VAL A 52 -5.75 -1.79 31.47
N SER A 53 -5.19 -0.71 32.02
CA SER A 53 -5.85 0.60 32.01
C SER A 53 -6.13 1.09 30.58
N GLY A 54 -7.36 1.47 30.29
CA GLY A 54 -7.77 2.08 29.02
C GLY A 54 -7.33 3.55 28.85
N GLN A 55 -6.69 4.16 29.84
CA GLN A 55 -6.31 5.57 29.79
C GLN A 55 -5.26 5.84 28.71
N MET A 56 -5.58 6.74 27.78
CA MET A 56 -4.67 7.21 26.74
C MET A 56 -4.68 8.73 26.61
N TYR A 57 -3.58 9.27 26.10
CA TYR A 57 -3.34 10.69 25.91
C TYR A 57 -3.40 11.01 24.40
N PRO A 58 -4.32 11.90 23.95
CA PRO A 58 -4.53 12.17 22.54
C PRO A 58 -3.57 13.24 22.01
N TRP A 59 -2.59 12.82 21.21
CA TRP A 59 -1.72 13.74 20.47
C TRP A 59 -2.39 14.11 19.14
N HIS A 60 -2.75 15.39 19.00
CA HIS A 60 -3.49 15.88 17.84
C HIS A 60 -2.54 16.22 16.69
N GLY A 61 -2.62 15.46 15.60
CA GLY A 61 -2.05 15.84 14.31
C GLY A 61 -3.04 16.67 13.49
N LYS A 62 -2.65 17.00 12.26
CA LYS A 62 -3.50 17.67 11.28
C LYS A 62 -4.62 16.75 10.78
N GLU A 63 -4.27 15.53 10.38
CA GLU A 63 -5.18 14.56 9.76
C GLU A 63 -5.59 13.46 10.75
N VAL A 64 -4.68 13.01 11.62
CA VAL A 64 -4.92 11.90 12.56
C VAL A 64 -4.79 12.33 14.03
N VAL A 65 -5.29 11.49 14.94
CA VAL A 65 -4.99 11.57 16.38
C VAL A 65 -4.24 10.31 16.79
N LEU A 66 -3.06 10.49 17.41
CA LEU A 66 -2.28 9.40 17.99
C LEU A 66 -2.56 9.30 19.48
N LEU A 67 -3.19 8.20 19.90
CA LEU A 67 -3.48 7.92 21.30
C LEU A 67 -2.32 7.13 21.90
N THR A 68 -1.69 7.65 22.96
CA THR A 68 -0.54 6.99 23.62
C THR A 68 -0.84 6.64 25.07
N PRO A 69 -0.21 5.60 25.65
CA PRO A 69 -0.38 5.27 27.06
C PRO A 69 0.47 6.18 27.98
N GLN A 70 1.35 7.02 27.41
CA GLN A 70 2.27 7.90 28.14
C GLN A 70 2.13 9.34 27.66
N GLN A 71 1.99 10.27 28.60
CA GLN A 71 1.90 11.71 28.36
C GLN A 71 3.28 12.37 28.24
N ASN A 72 4.29 11.84 28.94
CA ASN A 72 5.61 12.45 29.10
C ASN A 72 6.58 12.16 27.94
N LEU A 73 6.06 12.04 26.71
CA LEU A 73 6.87 11.85 25.51
C LEU A 73 7.43 13.20 25.06
N ALA A 74 8.65 13.19 24.52
CA ALA A 74 9.31 14.41 24.06
C ALA A 74 8.51 15.05 22.89
N PRO A 75 7.99 16.29 23.04
CA PRO A 75 7.08 16.90 22.07
C PRO A 75 7.68 17.01 20.67
N GLU A 76 8.98 17.25 20.54
CA GLU A 76 9.68 17.34 19.28
C GLU A 76 9.72 16.00 18.51
N THR A 77 9.82 14.87 19.22
CA THR A 77 9.76 13.55 18.60
C THR A 77 8.32 13.23 18.22
N MET A 78 7.35 13.58 19.06
CA MET A 78 5.92 13.39 18.77
C MET A 78 5.49 14.21 17.54
N ALA A 79 5.95 15.45 17.42
CA ALA A 79 5.72 16.29 16.25
C ALA A 79 6.24 15.65 14.95
N ARG A 80 7.43 15.05 14.97
CA ARG A 80 7.97 14.32 13.81
C ARG A 80 7.12 13.08 13.50
N PHE A 81 6.82 12.29 14.52
CA PHE A 81 6.05 11.05 14.37
C PHE A 81 4.66 11.32 13.79
N LEU A 82 3.91 12.25 14.39
CA LEU A 82 2.61 12.69 13.88
C LEU A 82 2.70 13.33 12.51
N GLY A 83 3.74 14.12 12.23
CA GLY A 83 3.97 14.69 10.91
C GLY A 83 4.12 13.62 9.81
N HIS A 84 4.79 12.50 10.11
CA HIS A 84 4.87 11.36 9.17
C HIS A 84 3.51 10.69 8.98
N LEU A 85 2.75 10.50 10.05
CA LEU A 85 1.41 9.90 9.99
C LEU A 85 0.43 10.77 9.20
N ASP A 86 0.40 12.08 9.45
CA ASP A 86 -0.48 13.02 8.74
C ASP A 86 -0.17 13.07 7.25
N ARG A 87 1.12 13.18 6.90
CA ARG A 87 1.53 13.19 5.49
C ARG A 87 1.19 11.86 4.82
N GLY A 88 1.31 10.73 5.53
CA GLY A 88 0.87 9.44 5.03
C GLY A 88 -0.64 9.38 4.80
N TRP A 89 -1.43 9.86 5.76
CA TRP A 89 -2.89 9.94 5.61
C TRP A 89 -3.30 10.79 4.41
N ALA A 90 -2.69 11.96 4.25
CA ALA A 90 -2.92 12.85 3.12
C ALA A 90 -2.52 12.21 1.77
N PHE A 91 -1.38 11.52 1.72
CA PHE A 91 -0.94 10.77 0.53
C PHE A 91 -1.97 9.72 0.12
N TYR A 92 -2.45 8.91 1.07
CA TYR A 92 -3.48 7.92 0.79
C TYR A 92 -4.78 8.54 0.28
N HIS A 93 -5.21 9.65 0.86
CA HIS A 93 -6.39 10.38 0.39
C HIS A 93 -6.23 10.85 -1.06
N GLU A 94 -5.07 11.43 -1.39
CA GLU A 94 -4.78 11.90 -2.74
C GLU A 94 -4.73 10.76 -3.77
N ILE A 95 -4.05 9.67 -3.45
CA ILE A 95 -3.83 8.56 -4.40
C ILE A 95 -5.12 7.78 -4.66
N THR A 96 -5.96 7.61 -3.64
CA THR A 96 -7.18 6.80 -3.76
C THR A 96 -8.40 7.60 -4.17
N GLY A 97 -8.40 8.92 -3.95
CA GLY A 97 -9.52 9.81 -4.25
C GLY A 97 -10.75 9.63 -3.34
N THR A 98 -10.73 8.66 -2.42
CA THR A 98 -11.90 8.28 -1.61
C THR A 98 -11.48 8.05 -0.17
N GLN A 99 -12.23 8.60 0.79
CA GLN A 99 -11.96 8.41 2.20
C GLN A 99 -12.53 7.08 2.73
N PRO A 100 -11.86 6.45 3.71
CA PRO A 100 -12.42 5.31 4.42
C PRO A 100 -13.67 5.69 5.21
N ARG A 101 -14.55 4.72 5.47
CA ARG A 101 -15.71 4.94 6.33
C ARG A 101 -15.29 5.28 7.76
N ALA A 102 -15.93 6.25 8.38
CA ALA A 102 -15.69 6.57 9.79
C ALA A 102 -16.02 5.36 10.68
N TYR A 103 -15.08 4.99 11.55
CA TYR A 103 -15.25 3.92 12.53
C TYR A 103 -14.60 4.26 13.88
N LYS A 104 -13.27 4.19 14.00
CA LYS A 104 -12.59 4.66 15.23
C LYS A 104 -12.10 6.09 15.03
N MET A 105 -12.76 7.01 15.71
CA MET A 105 -12.58 8.44 15.57
C MET A 105 -12.47 9.09 16.95
N TYR A 106 -11.66 10.14 17.06
CA TYR A 106 -11.59 11.01 18.22
C TYR A 106 -11.53 12.46 17.76
N ALA A 107 -12.38 13.33 18.33
CA ALA A 107 -12.49 14.73 17.94
C ALA A 107 -12.61 14.96 16.42
N GLY A 108 -13.38 14.11 15.75
CA GLY A 108 -13.60 14.18 14.29
C GLY A 108 -12.45 13.66 13.43
N LYS A 109 -11.38 13.11 14.01
CA LYS A 109 -10.21 12.57 13.29
C LYS A 109 -10.05 11.06 13.47
N PRO A 110 -9.54 10.33 12.47
CA PRO A 110 -9.17 8.93 12.59
C PRO A 110 -8.14 8.72 13.70
N THR A 111 -8.32 7.66 14.49
CA THR A 111 -7.41 7.33 15.59
C THR A 111 -6.37 6.30 15.18
N ILE A 112 -5.13 6.52 15.62
CA ILE A 112 -4.07 5.52 15.69
C ILE A 112 -3.75 5.34 17.16
N ALA A 113 -3.95 4.15 17.71
CA ALA A 113 -3.77 3.87 19.13
C ALA A 113 -2.53 3.01 19.38
N ALA A 114 -1.60 3.54 20.17
CA ALA A 114 -0.46 2.81 20.69
C ALA A 114 -0.90 1.90 21.84
N VAL A 115 -1.35 0.69 21.51
CA VAL A 115 -1.77 -0.26 22.52
C VAL A 115 -0.55 -0.76 23.32
N PRO A 116 -0.68 -0.99 24.64
CA PRO A 116 0.46 -1.34 25.50
C PRO A 116 1.29 -2.54 25.04
N ASN A 117 0.66 -3.52 24.39
CA ASN A 117 1.35 -4.65 23.78
C ASN A 117 0.50 -5.31 22.67
N ALA A 118 1.18 -6.09 21.82
CA ALA A 118 0.57 -6.76 20.66
C ALA A 118 -0.55 -7.76 20.99
N SER A 119 -0.63 -8.30 22.21
CA SER A 119 -1.68 -9.26 22.57
C SER A 119 -3.07 -8.61 22.71
N LEU A 120 -3.11 -7.30 22.93
CA LEU A 120 -4.36 -6.52 23.02
C LEU A 120 -4.98 -6.23 21.65
N THR A 121 -4.25 -6.50 20.57
CA THR A 121 -4.70 -6.27 19.18
C THR A 121 -4.47 -7.51 18.30
N CYS A 122 -4.65 -7.38 16.98
CA CYS A 122 -4.48 -8.51 16.06
C CYS A 122 -3.01 -8.81 15.67
N GLY A 123 -2.03 -8.21 16.34
CA GLY A 123 -0.60 -8.39 16.08
C GLY A 123 0.23 -7.14 16.40
N LEU A 124 1.27 -6.87 15.62
CA LEU A 124 2.06 -5.62 15.76
C LEU A 124 1.29 -4.39 15.27
N GLY A 125 0.39 -4.57 14.30
CA GLY A 125 -0.47 -3.54 13.75
C GLY A 125 -1.85 -4.13 13.42
N CYS A 126 -2.88 -3.31 13.56
CA CYS A 126 -4.24 -3.68 13.22
C CYS A 126 -5.04 -2.48 12.70
N GLY A 127 -5.20 -2.37 11.38
CA GLY A 127 -6.11 -1.44 10.72
C GLY A 127 -7.40 -2.12 10.26
N MET A 128 -8.53 -1.43 10.34
CA MET A 128 -9.78 -1.90 9.75
C MET A 128 -9.74 -1.75 8.22
N VAL A 129 -10.23 -2.75 7.50
CA VAL A 129 -10.32 -2.68 6.03
C VAL A 129 -11.45 -1.74 5.62
N GLY A 130 -11.14 -0.70 4.83
CA GLY A 130 -12.14 0.25 4.30
C GLY A 130 -12.75 1.20 5.34
N ALA A 131 -12.21 1.24 6.55
CA ALA A 131 -12.72 2.08 7.63
C ALA A 131 -11.59 2.65 8.50
N THR A 132 -11.83 3.78 9.15
CA THR A 132 -10.82 4.44 10.01
C THR A 132 -10.55 3.65 11.28
N GLY A 133 -9.30 3.72 11.74
CA GLY A 133 -8.87 3.15 13.00
C GLY A 133 -7.68 2.22 12.81
N ILE A 134 -6.66 2.43 13.62
CA ILE A 134 -5.44 1.62 13.67
C ILE A 134 -5.05 1.40 15.13
N GLU A 135 -4.62 0.19 15.48
CA GLU A 135 -3.92 -0.14 16.72
C GLU A 135 -2.49 -0.60 16.41
N VAL A 136 -1.51 -0.21 17.22
CA VAL A 136 -0.10 -0.61 17.09
C VAL A 136 0.48 -1.07 18.43
N GLY A 137 1.17 -2.21 18.44
CA GLY A 137 1.60 -2.88 19.67
C GLY A 137 3.06 -2.64 20.08
N LYS A 138 3.83 -1.85 19.32
CA LYS A 138 5.29 -1.65 19.53
C LYS A 138 5.71 -0.17 19.58
N PHE A 139 4.75 0.73 19.80
CA PHE A 139 4.95 2.18 19.66
C PHE A 139 6.19 2.74 20.36
N LEU A 140 6.48 2.37 21.61
CA LEU A 140 7.64 2.93 22.33
C LEU A 140 8.99 2.57 21.68
N SER A 141 9.09 1.41 21.03
CA SER A 141 10.29 1.07 20.24
C SER A 141 10.37 1.93 18.99
N ASP A 142 9.25 2.06 18.28
CA ASP A 142 9.17 2.82 17.04
C ASP A 142 9.45 4.31 17.27
N TRP A 143 8.91 4.87 18.34
CA TRP A 143 9.14 6.24 18.78
C TRP A 143 10.64 6.49 19.06
N LYS A 144 11.33 5.54 19.70
CA LYS A 144 12.79 5.62 19.91
C LYS A 144 13.57 5.58 18.60
N GLU A 145 13.10 4.82 17.61
CA GLU A 145 13.71 4.84 16.26
C GLU A 145 13.58 6.21 15.61
N VAL A 146 12.40 6.86 15.69
CA VAL A 146 12.18 8.23 15.19
C VAL A 146 12.99 9.26 15.99
N GLN A 147 13.15 9.04 17.30
CA GLN A 147 13.98 9.89 18.15
C GLN A 147 15.45 9.84 17.71
N ALA A 148 15.97 8.64 17.43
CA ALA A 148 17.35 8.43 16.99
C ALA A 148 17.58 8.90 15.54
N ASN A 149 16.58 8.78 14.68
CA ASN A 149 16.63 9.21 13.29
C ASN A 149 15.29 9.82 12.88
N ALA A 150 15.25 11.13 12.69
CA ALA A 150 14.03 11.87 12.33
C ALA A 150 13.35 11.39 11.04
N GLN A 151 14.07 10.68 10.15
CA GLN A 151 13.52 10.10 8.92
C GLN A 151 13.14 8.63 9.05
N ALA A 152 13.47 7.95 10.16
CA ALA A 152 13.03 6.59 10.37
C ALA A 152 11.52 6.56 10.56
N MET A 153 10.87 5.53 10.01
CA MET A 153 9.47 5.23 10.28
C MET A 153 9.24 3.75 9.99
N PRO A 154 8.73 2.96 10.94
CA PRO A 154 8.36 1.59 10.65
C PRO A 154 7.24 1.55 9.60
N HIS A 155 7.48 0.89 8.47
CA HIS A 155 6.55 0.90 7.34
C HIS A 155 5.16 0.33 7.67
N TYR A 156 5.04 -0.41 8.76
CA TYR A 156 3.80 -1.12 9.09
C TYR A 156 2.66 -0.16 9.49
N TYR A 157 2.95 1.06 9.97
CA TYR A 157 1.92 2.09 10.15
C TYR A 157 1.24 2.43 8.82
N PHE A 158 2.02 2.57 7.75
CA PHE A 158 1.49 2.84 6.42
C PHE A 158 0.85 1.60 5.80
N TYR A 159 1.27 0.39 6.17
CA TYR A 159 0.54 -0.82 5.82
C TYR A 159 -0.87 -0.82 6.43
N GLU A 160 -1.00 -0.45 7.71
CA GLU A 160 -2.31 -0.38 8.37
C GLU A 160 -3.20 0.76 7.81
N MET A 161 -2.61 1.90 7.44
CA MET A 161 -3.31 2.94 6.66
C MET A 161 -3.77 2.41 5.31
N GLY A 162 -2.96 1.57 4.65
CA GLY A 162 -3.35 0.86 3.44
C GLY A 162 -4.56 -0.04 3.68
N ARG A 163 -4.71 -0.68 4.85
CA ARG A 163 -5.94 -1.41 5.14
C ARG A 163 -7.14 -0.46 5.27
N ASN A 164 -7.00 0.64 6.01
CA ASN A 164 -8.06 1.66 6.12
C ASN A 164 -8.50 2.15 4.73
N TYR A 165 -7.56 2.53 3.87
CA TYR A 165 -7.81 3.07 2.53
C TYR A 165 -8.08 2.01 1.46
N TYR A 166 -8.30 0.75 1.83
CA TYR A 166 -8.85 -0.22 0.88
C TYR A 166 -10.35 0.02 0.72
N VAL A 167 -10.74 0.74 -0.33
CA VAL A 167 -12.12 1.24 -0.53
C VAL A 167 -12.77 0.73 -1.83
N PHE A 168 -12.17 -0.27 -2.48
CA PHE A 168 -12.59 -0.74 -3.82
C PHE A 168 -13.64 -1.85 -3.77
N GLY A 169 -13.83 -2.48 -2.60
CA GLY A 169 -14.82 -3.54 -2.41
C GLY A 169 -14.69 -4.65 -3.46
N LYS A 170 -15.82 -5.09 -3.99
CA LYS A 170 -15.91 -6.22 -4.94
C LYS A 170 -15.23 -5.98 -6.29
N LYS A 171 -14.78 -4.77 -6.57
CA LYS A 171 -13.99 -4.48 -7.77
C LYS A 171 -12.61 -5.14 -7.70
N HIS A 172 -12.09 -5.37 -6.48
CA HIS A 172 -10.68 -5.71 -6.28
C HIS A 172 -10.36 -6.43 -4.95
N ASP A 173 -11.32 -7.14 -4.34
CA ASP A 173 -11.19 -7.75 -3.00
C ASP A 173 -10.29 -8.99 -2.93
N CYS A 174 -9.85 -9.51 -4.08
CA CYS A 174 -8.79 -10.51 -4.12
C CYS A 174 -7.42 -9.97 -3.69
N PHE A 175 -7.26 -8.65 -3.63
CA PHE A 175 -5.95 -8.00 -3.51
C PHE A 175 -5.80 -7.08 -2.29
N VAL A 176 -6.68 -7.19 -1.28
CA VAL A 176 -6.68 -6.30 -0.09
C VAL A 176 -5.32 -6.23 0.59
N THR A 177 -4.74 -7.39 0.91
CA THR A 177 -3.45 -7.45 1.62
C THR A 177 -2.32 -6.96 0.71
N GLY A 178 -2.31 -7.39 -0.56
CA GLY A 178 -1.32 -6.95 -1.53
C GLY A 178 -1.33 -5.43 -1.76
N TYR A 179 -2.53 -4.83 -1.80
CA TYR A 179 -2.73 -3.39 -1.86
C TYR A 179 -2.05 -2.68 -0.68
N ALA A 180 -2.25 -3.16 0.55
CA ALA A 180 -1.60 -2.58 1.72
C ALA A 180 -0.07 -2.75 1.70
N VAL A 181 0.44 -3.89 1.24
CA VAL A 181 1.89 -4.13 1.06
C VAL A 181 2.49 -3.22 -0.01
N PHE A 182 1.76 -2.94 -1.09
CA PHE A 182 2.20 -2.04 -2.14
C PHE A 182 2.19 -0.58 -1.69
N MET A 183 1.06 -0.13 -1.16
CA MET A 183 0.84 1.27 -0.84
C MET A 183 1.73 1.78 0.29
N ARG A 184 2.11 0.92 1.26
CA ARG A 184 3.09 1.30 2.29
C ARG A 184 4.41 1.75 1.67
N TYR A 185 4.87 1.11 0.59
CA TYR A 185 6.13 1.49 -0.05
C TYR A 185 5.99 2.73 -0.91
N CYS A 186 4.83 2.92 -1.57
CA CYS A 186 4.54 4.18 -2.26
C CYS A 186 4.59 5.36 -1.29
N CYS A 187 3.93 5.22 -0.14
CA CYS A 187 3.94 6.21 0.92
C CYS A 187 5.35 6.45 1.48
N MET A 188 6.12 5.39 1.79
CA MET A 188 7.48 5.54 2.29
C MET A 188 8.39 6.29 1.30
N ASP A 189 8.27 6.00 0.01
CA ASP A 189 9.04 6.65 -1.05
C ASP A 189 8.68 8.13 -1.20
N GLU A 190 7.39 8.45 -1.30
CA GLU A 190 6.90 9.82 -1.44
C GLU A 190 7.31 10.67 -0.23
N LEU A 191 7.19 10.11 0.97
CA LEU A 191 7.55 10.81 2.18
C LEU A 191 9.06 10.88 2.43
N LYS A 192 9.86 10.16 1.64
CA LYS A 192 11.33 10.01 1.75
C LYS A 192 11.74 9.48 3.13
N LEU A 193 10.99 8.51 3.64
CA LEU A 193 11.21 7.89 4.94
C LEU A 193 12.11 6.66 4.82
N ILE A 194 12.86 6.40 5.88
CA ILE A 194 13.81 5.28 5.95
C ILE A 194 13.10 4.08 6.56
N ASP A 195 12.93 3.05 5.74
CA ASP A 195 12.59 1.71 6.17
C ASP A 195 13.86 0.97 6.60
N ASN A 196 13.87 0.46 7.83
CA ASN A 196 14.96 -0.35 8.35
C ASN A 196 14.94 -1.78 7.77
N ASP A 197 13.81 -2.22 7.18
CA ASP A 197 13.68 -3.54 6.54
C ASP A 197 13.88 -3.50 5.01
N ARG A 198 15.09 -3.09 4.61
CA ARG A 198 15.44 -2.98 3.18
C ARG A 198 15.52 -4.32 2.47
N SER A 199 15.85 -5.39 3.19
CA SER A 199 15.96 -6.75 2.65
C SER A 199 14.62 -7.27 2.16
N THR A 200 13.58 -7.14 2.99
CA THR A 200 12.23 -7.59 2.62
C THR A 200 11.70 -6.79 1.43
N ARG A 201 11.90 -5.47 1.41
CA ARG A 201 11.51 -4.64 0.26
C ARG A 201 12.14 -5.14 -1.04
N ARG A 202 13.46 -5.35 -1.04
CA ARG A 202 14.18 -5.84 -2.23
C ARG A 202 13.66 -7.20 -2.69
N ALA A 203 13.37 -8.10 -1.76
CA ALA A 203 12.81 -9.39 -2.10
C ALA A 203 11.42 -9.24 -2.74
N ILE A 204 10.54 -8.41 -2.16
CA ILE A 204 9.23 -8.10 -2.76
C ILE A 204 9.38 -7.54 -4.18
N GLU A 205 10.26 -6.56 -4.40
CA GLU A 205 10.48 -5.97 -5.72
C GLU A 205 10.98 -7.00 -6.76
N ASN A 206 11.77 -7.98 -6.34
CA ASN A 206 12.33 -9.01 -7.22
C ASN A 206 11.35 -10.18 -7.51
N ALA A 207 10.28 -10.34 -6.73
CA ALA A 207 9.37 -11.48 -6.87
C ALA A 207 8.67 -11.52 -8.25
N ILE A 208 8.43 -10.35 -8.87
CA ILE A 208 7.78 -10.27 -10.18
C ILE A 208 8.66 -10.80 -11.32
N ASP A 209 9.97 -10.63 -11.23
CA ASP A 209 10.93 -11.14 -12.21
C ASP A 209 11.03 -12.66 -12.10
N ALA A 210 11.06 -13.19 -10.86
CA ALA A 210 11.00 -14.62 -10.60
C ALA A 210 9.69 -15.24 -11.14
N PHE A 211 8.56 -14.54 -10.99
CA PHE A 211 7.29 -15.00 -11.55
C PHE A 211 7.30 -15.01 -13.07
N SER A 212 7.82 -13.95 -13.70
CA SER A 212 7.91 -13.86 -15.16
C SER A 212 8.68 -15.04 -15.77
N GLN A 213 9.64 -15.60 -15.02
CA GLN A 213 10.45 -16.77 -15.39
C GLN A 213 9.85 -18.13 -14.97
N SER A 214 8.73 -18.13 -14.25
CA SER A 214 8.07 -19.37 -13.78
C SER A 214 6.96 -19.84 -14.74
N ASP A 215 6.51 -21.08 -14.57
CA ASP A 215 5.39 -21.65 -15.33
C ASP A 215 4.01 -21.35 -14.71
N LEU A 216 3.94 -20.54 -13.63
CA LEU A 216 2.68 -20.22 -12.99
C LEU A 216 1.83 -19.29 -13.85
N ASP A 217 0.53 -19.58 -13.96
CA ASP A 217 -0.43 -18.65 -14.54
C ASP A 217 -0.73 -17.47 -13.60
N PHE A 218 -1.26 -16.39 -14.16
CA PHE A 218 -1.58 -15.17 -13.42
C PHE A 218 -2.52 -15.41 -12.24
N ILE A 219 -3.57 -16.21 -12.45
CA ILE A 219 -4.63 -16.38 -11.45
C ILE A 219 -4.07 -17.11 -10.24
N THR A 220 -3.31 -18.17 -10.45
CA THR A 220 -2.64 -18.94 -9.39
C THR A 220 -1.61 -18.08 -8.63
N ALA A 221 -0.82 -17.27 -9.34
CA ALA A 221 0.22 -16.45 -8.72
C ALA A 221 -0.35 -15.26 -7.95
N MET A 222 -1.31 -14.54 -8.54
CA MET A 222 -1.75 -13.23 -8.07
C MET A 222 -3.01 -13.28 -7.21
N THR A 223 -3.75 -14.39 -7.16
CA THR A 223 -5.03 -14.46 -6.46
C THR A 223 -5.09 -15.63 -5.46
N HIS A 224 -6.20 -15.69 -4.72
CA HIS A 224 -6.57 -16.85 -3.92
C HIS A 224 -7.39 -17.88 -4.70
N SER A 225 -7.73 -17.59 -5.95
CA SER A 225 -8.31 -18.58 -6.84
C SER A 225 -7.21 -19.52 -7.29
N GLY A 226 -7.27 -20.75 -6.80
CA GLY A 226 -6.27 -21.78 -7.03
C GLY A 226 -6.25 -22.74 -5.85
N SER A 227 -5.38 -23.74 -5.90
CA SER A 227 -5.19 -24.71 -4.81
C SER A 227 -4.33 -24.18 -3.65
N LEU A 228 -3.92 -22.90 -3.70
CA LEU A 228 -2.92 -22.33 -2.79
C LEU A 228 -3.52 -21.26 -1.88
N SER A 229 -3.23 -21.34 -0.57
CA SER A 229 -3.68 -20.33 0.41
C SER A 229 -2.96 -18.98 0.24
N GLU A 230 -3.47 -17.90 0.83
CA GLU A 230 -2.87 -16.56 0.75
C GLU A 230 -1.37 -16.54 1.10
N LYS A 231 -0.99 -17.25 2.17
CA LYS A 231 0.37 -17.24 2.75
C LYS A 231 1.29 -18.34 2.22
N GLN A 232 0.81 -19.15 1.28
CA GLN A 232 1.62 -20.19 0.69
C GLN A 232 2.55 -19.60 -0.38
N ALA A 233 3.86 -19.84 -0.23
CA ALA A 233 4.86 -19.46 -1.23
C ALA A 233 4.47 -20.01 -2.62
N ARG A 234 4.44 -19.12 -3.62
CA ARG A 234 4.02 -19.44 -4.98
C ARG A 234 5.18 -20.02 -5.80
N ILE A 235 6.35 -19.40 -5.75
CA ILE A 235 7.47 -19.69 -6.64
C ILE A 235 8.54 -20.47 -5.87
N ARG A 236 8.95 -21.63 -6.40
CA ARG A 236 10.09 -22.40 -5.88
C ARG A 236 11.12 -22.57 -7.01
N PRO A 237 12.43 -22.43 -6.76
CA PRO A 237 13.10 -22.30 -5.45
C PRO A 237 13.39 -20.84 -5.02
N TYR A 238 12.52 -19.87 -5.33
CA TYR A 238 12.76 -18.47 -5.00
C TYR A 238 12.97 -18.26 -3.47
N ASP A 239 14.15 -17.75 -3.09
CA ASP A 239 14.60 -17.60 -1.69
C ASP A 239 14.10 -16.30 -1.02
N GLY A 240 12.87 -15.91 -1.33
CA GLY A 240 12.22 -14.71 -0.79
C GLY A 240 10.72 -14.91 -0.63
N PRO A 241 10.03 -13.97 0.04
CA PRO A 241 8.58 -14.03 0.12
C PRO A 241 8.00 -13.91 -1.29
N CYS A 242 7.10 -14.82 -1.62
CA CYS A 242 6.38 -14.86 -2.89
C CYS A 242 4.98 -15.41 -2.67
N ASP A 243 4.36 -15.05 -1.54
CA ASP A 243 2.96 -15.33 -1.28
C ASP A 243 2.07 -14.36 -2.07
N GLN A 244 0.75 -14.55 -2.05
CA GLN A 244 -0.15 -13.77 -2.92
C GLN A 244 -0.03 -12.24 -2.72
N PRO A 245 0.01 -11.71 -1.49
CA PRO A 245 0.15 -10.28 -1.26
C PRO A 245 1.46 -9.71 -1.84
N VAL A 246 2.56 -10.47 -1.72
CA VAL A 246 3.84 -10.08 -2.30
C VAL A 246 3.80 -10.12 -3.82
N MET A 247 3.15 -11.12 -4.41
CA MET A 247 3.01 -11.18 -5.87
C MET A 247 2.27 -9.95 -6.42
N TYR A 248 1.13 -9.59 -5.83
CA TYR A 248 0.42 -8.37 -6.22
C TYR A 248 1.28 -7.11 -6.03
N ALA A 249 1.92 -6.98 -4.86
CA ALA A 249 2.71 -5.79 -4.56
C ALA A 249 3.92 -5.65 -5.50
N SER A 250 4.59 -6.75 -5.82
CA SER A 250 5.71 -6.78 -6.76
C SER A 250 5.31 -6.33 -8.17
N ALA A 251 4.17 -6.79 -8.66
CA ALA A 251 3.61 -6.37 -9.95
C ALA A 251 3.28 -4.87 -9.94
N MET A 252 2.59 -4.38 -8.91
CA MET A 252 2.23 -2.96 -8.81
C MET A 252 3.45 -2.05 -8.64
N LEU A 253 4.49 -2.47 -7.91
CA LEU A 253 5.76 -1.73 -7.83
C LEU A 253 6.45 -1.64 -9.20
N ARG A 254 6.45 -2.72 -9.98
CA ARG A 254 6.95 -2.72 -11.37
C ARG A 254 6.16 -1.75 -12.25
N LEU A 255 4.83 -1.82 -12.21
CA LEU A 255 3.96 -0.93 -13.00
C LEU A 255 4.18 0.55 -12.62
N ARG A 256 4.21 0.86 -11.32
CA ARG A 256 4.53 2.21 -10.82
C ARG A 256 5.88 2.71 -11.34
N ARG A 257 6.93 1.89 -11.25
CA ARG A 257 8.28 2.24 -11.72
C ARG A 257 8.29 2.58 -13.21
N ASP A 258 7.62 1.76 -14.01
CA ASP A 258 7.79 1.79 -15.47
C ASP A 258 6.84 2.76 -16.17
N PHE A 259 5.68 3.08 -15.56
CA PHE A 259 4.58 3.76 -16.25
C PHE A 259 4.16 5.11 -15.65
N GLY A 260 5.04 5.74 -14.85
CA GLY A 260 4.87 7.14 -14.45
C GLY A 260 4.75 7.40 -12.95
N GLY A 261 5.28 6.52 -12.09
CA GLY A 261 5.38 6.76 -10.65
C GLY A 261 4.01 6.89 -9.98
N ASP A 262 3.90 7.80 -9.02
CA ASP A 262 2.67 7.98 -8.23
C ASP A 262 1.49 8.50 -9.06
N GLU A 263 1.74 9.21 -10.16
CA GLU A 263 0.70 9.62 -11.10
C GLU A 263 0.07 8.43 -11.81
N PHE A 264 0.83 7.36 -12.10
CA PHE A 264 0.26 6.09 -12.55
C PHE A 264 -0.66 5.50 -11.48
N VAL A 265 -0.19 5.46 -10.22
CA VAL A 265 -0.94 4.84 -9.11
C VAL A 265 -2.26 5.57 -8.85
N LYS A 266 -2.23 6.91 -8.88
CA LYS A 266 -3.42 7.75 -8.75
C LYS A 266 -4.44 7.46 -9.85
N ARG A 267 -4.02 7.50 -11.12
CA ARG A 267 -4.91 7.16 -12.25
C ARG A 267 -5.44 5.74 -12.15
N PHE A 268 -4.61 4.79 -11.72
CA PHE A 268 -5.00 3.39 -11.55
C PHE A 268 -6.17 3.24 -10.58
N TYR A 269 -6.07 3.78 -9.36
CA TYR A 269 -7.13 3.63 -8.37
C TYR A 269 -8.37 4.47 -8.66
N HIS A 270 -8.20 5.65 -9.27
CA HIS A 270 -9.34 6.44 -9.75
C HIS A 270 -10.12 5.70 -10.85
N THR A 271 -9.41 5.05 -11.78
CA THR A 271 -10.03 4.21 -12.80
C THR A 271 -10.72 3.00 -12.16
N LEU A 272 -10.09 2.37 -11.16
CA LEU A 272 -10.64 1.21 -10.47
C LEU A 272 -11.98 1.50 -9.77
N HIS A 273 -12.21 2.73 -9.29
CA HIS A 273 -13.51 3.13 -8.71
C HIS A 273 -14.68 3.06 -9.71
N GLN A 274 -14.38 3.23 -10.99
CA GLN A 274 -15.39 3.23 -12.06
C GLN A 274 -15.69 1.82 -12.59
N MET A 275 -14.88 0.82 -12.21
CA MET A 275 -14.98 -0.52 -12.76
C MET A 275 -16.20 -1.29 -12.22
N PRO A 276 -16.76 -2.23 -12.99
CA PRO A 276 -17.90 -3.02 -12.54
C PRO A 276 -17.54 -3.95 -11.37
N GLU A 277 -18.46 -4.07 -10.42
CA GLU A 277 -18.40 -5.09 -9.37
C GLU A 277 -18.89 -6.45 -9.88
N TYR A 278 -18.52 -7.53 -9.19
CA TYR A 278 -19.23 -8.80 -9.32
C TYR A 278 -20.39 -8.88 -8.33
N GLY A 279 -21.26 -9.90 -8.46
CA GLY A 279 -22.53 -9.99 -7.72
C GLY A 279 -22.40 -9.93 -6.18
N GLU A 280 -23.37 -9.28 -5.52
CA GLU A 280 -23.40 -9.02 -4.07
C GLU A 280 -23.30 -10.26 -3.17
N ASN A 281 -23.72 -11.44 -3.65
CA ASN A 281 -23.68 -12.68 -2.87
C ASN A 281 -22.57 -13.65 -3.27
N GLU A 282 -21.69 -13.23 -4.17
CA GLU A 282 -20.57 -14.07 -4.59
C GLU A 282 -19.30 -13.78 -3.78
N ARG A 283 -18.41 -14.77 -3.72
CA ARG A 283 -17.08 -14.64 -3.11
C ARG A 283 -16.07 -14.19 -4.16
N GLY A 284 -15.19 -13.26 -3.81
CA GLY A 284 -14.16 -12.76 -4.72
C GLY A 284 -13.19 -13.85 -5.20
N ASN A 285 -12.86 -14.81 -4.32
CA ASN A 285 -11.96 -15.91 -4.62
C ASN A 285 -12.55 -17.04 -5.49
N LYS A 286 -13.83 -16.93 -5.90
CA LYS A 286 -14.40 -17.83 -6.92
C LYS A 286 -13.61 -17.63 -8.22
N PRO A 287 -13.22 -18.70 -8.95
CA PRO A 287 -12.33 -18.55 -10.11
C PRO A 287 -12.79 -17.55 -11.17
N THR A 288 -14.09 -17.47 -11.46
CA THR A 288 -14.66 -16.48 -12.37
C THR A 288 -14.47 -15.06 -11.87
N ASN A 289 -14.63 -14.83 -10.57
CA ASN A 289 -14.57 -13.50 -9.96
C ASN A 289 -13.12 -13.04 -9.78
N ALA A 290 -12.22 -13.94 -9.42
CA ALA A 290 -10.78 -13.67 -9.41
C ALA A 290 -10.28 -13.32 -10.81
N LYS A 291 -10.75 -14.03 -11.85
CA LYS A 291 -10.45 -13.70 -13.25
C LYS A 291 -11.03 -12.35 -13.65
N ARG A 292 -12.29 -12.06 -13.31
CA ARG A 292 -12.93 -10.75 -13.55
C ARG A 292 -12.13 -9.61 -12.93
N GLN A 293 -11.79 -9.69 -11.65
CA GLN A 293 -10.98 -8.68 -10.97
C GLN A 293 -9.58 -8.54 -11.60
N SER A 294 -8.98 -9.63 -12.08
CA SER A 294 -7.68 -9.59 -12.76
C SER A 294 -7.76 -8.93 -14.15
N VAL A 295 -8.87 -9.12 -14.89
CA VAL A 295 -9.13 -8.39 -16.15
C VAL A 295 -9.35 -6.91 -15.86
N THR A 296 -10.17 -6.59 -14.86
CA THR A 296 -10.38 -5.21 -14.40
C THR A 296 -9.07 -4.53 -13.99
N TRP A 297 -8.18 -5.25 -13.28
CA TRP A 297 -6.84 -4.77 -12.95
C TRP A 297 -6.05 -4.44 -14.21
N MET A 298 -5.99 -5.34 -15.20
CA MET A 298 -5.30 -5.07 -16.46
C MET A 298 -5.84 -3.82 -17.16
N LEU A 299 -7.17 -3.66 -17.24
CA LEU A 299 -7.79 -2.49 -17.89
C LEU A 299 -7.47 -1.18 -17.17
N ALA A 300 -7.58 -1.17 -15.84
CA ALA A 300 -7.20 -0.01 -15.03
C ALA A 300 -5.70 0.32 -15.18
N ALA A 301 -4.84 -0.69 -15.33
CA ALA A 301 -3.41 -0.50 -15.60
C ALA A 301 -3.16 0.08 -17.01
N CYS A 302 -3.87 -0.39 -18.03
CA CYS A 302 -3.78 0.15 -19.39
C CYS A 302 -4.17 1.64 -19.42
N ARG A 303 -5.29 2.00 -18.79
CA ARG A 303 -5.73 3.40 -18.66
C ARG A 303 -4.72 4.24 -17.89
N ALA A 304 -4.21 3.74 -16.77
CA ALA A 304 -3.22 4.44 -15.96
C ALA A 304 -1.90 4.67 -16.71
N ALA A 305 -1.45 3.70 -17.50
CA ALA A 305 -0.25 3.80 -18.33
C ALA A 305 -0.48 4.55 -19.66
N LYS A 306 -1.74 4.83 -20.01
CA LYS A 306 -2.16 5.40 -21.30
C LYS A 306 -1.70 4.59 -22.51
N GLN A 307 -1.63 3.27 -22.37
CA GLN A 307 -1.25 2.35 -23.45
C GLN A 307 -1.77 0.93 -23.21
N ASP A 308 -1.79 0.12 -24.26
CA ASP A 308 -2.13 -1.30 -24.19
C ASP A 308 -1.04 -2.09 -23.44
N LEU A 309 -1.37 -2.56 -22.25
CA LEU A 309 -0.50 -3.44 -21.44
C LEU A 309 -0.87 -4.92 -21.57
N SER A 310 -1.76 -5.31 -22.49
CA SER A 310 -2.08 -6.72 -22.73
C SER A 310 -0.86 -7.59 -23.06
N PRO A 311 0.20 -7.12 -23.77
CA PRO A 311 1.40 -7.95 -23.95
C PRO A 311 2.08 -8.30 -22.62
N LEU A 312 2.11 -7.37 -21.67
CA LEU A 312 2.67 -7.61 -20.34
C LEU A 312 1.79 -8.56 -19.53
N PHE A 313 0.49 -8.29 -19.45
CA PHE A 313 -0.43 -9.10 -18.63
C PHE A 313 -0.67 -10.49 -19.22
N VAL A 314 -0.88 -10.60 -20.52
CA VAL A 314 -1.29 -11.84 -21.21
C VAL A 314 -0.09 -12.67 -21.61
N ASP A 315 0.92 -12.08 -22.28
CA ASP A 315 2.03 -12.87 -22.81
C ASP A 315 3.09 -13.13 -21.73
N GLN A 316 3.49 -12.09 -21.00
CA GLN A 316 4.54 -12.22 -20.00
C GLN A 316 4.02 -12.75 -18.65
N TRP A 317 2.87 -12.26 -18.19
CA TRP A 317 2.28 -12.65 -16.89
C TRP A 317 1.18 -13.70 -17.01
N ARG A 318 0.86 -14.15 -18.22
CA ARG A 318 -0.03 -15.30 -18.47
C ARG A 318 -1.43 -15.13 -17.88
N LEU A 319 -2.00 -13.92 -17.99
CA LEU A 319 -3.40 -13.65 -17.67
C LEU A 319 -4.31 -14.31 -18.73
N PRO A 320 -5.19 -15.25 -18.36
CA PRO A 320 -5.93 -16.03 -19.35
C PRO A 320 -7.16 -15.27 -19.89
N ILE A 321 -7.00 -14.47 -20.93
CA ILE A 321 -8.11 -13.84 -21.67
C ILE A 321 -8.26 -14.40 -23.08
N SER A 322 -9.42 -14.24 -23.70
CA SER A 322 -9.66 -14.67 -25.09
C SER A 322 -8.99 -13.72 -26.08
N ASN A 323 -8.76 -14.20 -27.32
CA ASN A 323 -8.27 -13.35 -28.41
C ASN A 323 -9.25 -12.22 -28.75
N GLU A 324 -10.55 -12.46 -28.62
CA GLU A 324 -11.59 -11.44 -28.82
C GLU A 324 -11.45 -10.31 -27.79
N ALA A 325 -11.33 -10.65 -26.50
CA ALA A 325 -11.10 -9.67 -25.45
C ALA A 325 -9.80 -8.88 -25.67
N ARG A 326 -8.73 -9.57 -26.09
CA ARG A 326 -7.44 -8.93 -26.40
C ARG A 326 -7.55 -7.94 -27.56
N GLU A 327 -8.31 -8.26 -28.60
CA GLU A 327 -8.49 -7.36 -29.74
C GLU A 327 -9.25 -6.09 -29.35
N ILE A 328 -10.26 -6.18 -28.49
CA ILE A 328 -10.96 -5.01 -27.93
C ILE A 328 -9.97 -4.09 -27.18
N VAL A 329 -9.12 -4.68 -26.32
CA VAL A 329 -8.10 -3.94 -25.55
C VAL A 329 -7.10 -3.24 -26.49
N LYS A 330 -6.66 -3.92 -27.54
CA LYS A 330 -5.71 -3.39 -28.52
C LYS A 330 -6.27 -2.24 -29.37
N GLN A 331 -7.56 -2.31 -29.71
CA GLN A 331 -8.25 -1.28 -30.51
C GLN A 331 -8.65 -0.05 -29.69
N THR A 332 -8.56 -0.15 -28.35
CA THR A 332 -8.92 0.95 -27.45
C THR A 332 -7.88 2.06 -27.48
N ASP A 333 -8.33 3.30 -27.59
CA ASP A 333 -7.49 4.49 -27.41
C ASP A 333 -7.33 4.81 -25.91
N TRP A 334 -6.22 4.34 -25.35
CA TRP A 334 -5.87 4.51 -23.93
C TRP A 334 -5.45 5.94 -23.56
N THR A 335 -5.29 6.84 -24.54
CA THR A 335 -4.88 8.22 -24.28
C THR A 335 -6.04 9.15 -23.95
N LYS A 336 -7.26 8.75 -24.30
CA LYS A 336 -8.50 9.47 -23.97
C LYS A 336 -8.81 9.37 -22.48
N ASP A 337 -9.55 10.36 -21.98
CA ASP A 337 -10.02 10.36 -20.59
C ASP A 337 -11.04 9.23 -20.36
N SER A 338 -11.29 8.91 -19.08
CA SER A 338 -11.97 7.69 -18.60
C SER A 338 -13.47 7.59 -18.90
N ASP A 339 -14.01 8.42 -19.80
CA ASP A 339 -15.43 8.40 -20.16
C ASP A 339 -15.73 7.07 -20.88
N GLY A 340 -16.37 6.13 -20.17
CA GLY A 340 -16.76 4.83 -20.71
C GLY A 340 -15.94 3.63 -20.23
N ASP A 341 -15.07 3.80 -19.22
CA ASP A 341 -14.22 2.70 -18.73
C ASP A 341 -15.03 1.51 -18.15
N ALA A 342 -16.20 1.79 -17.56
CA ALA A 342 -17.11 0.75 -17.07
C ALA A 342 -17.70 -0.08 -18.23
N GLU A 343 -18.19 0.59 -19.28
CA GLU A 343 -18.75 -0.03 -20.47
C GLU A 343 -17.68 -0.83 -21.24
N LEU A 344 -16.46 -0.29 -21.35
CA LEU A 344 -15.33 -1.02 -21.92
C LEU A 344 -15.04 -2.28 -21.11
N ALA A 345 -15.01 -2.19 -19.78
CA ALA A 345 -14.77 -3.34 -18.93
C ALA A 345 -15.85 -4.42 -19.12
N GLU A 346 -17.13 -4.06 -19.17
CA GLU A 346 -18.22 -5.00 -19.44
C GLU A 346 -18.08 -5.70 -20.81
N GLN A 347 -17.65 -4.96 -21.85
CA GLN A 347 -17.39 -5.54 -23.18
C GLN A 347 -16.24 -6.56 -23.14
N VAL A 348 -15.11 -6.20 -22.52
CA VAL A 348 -13.93 -7.07 -22.41
C VAL A 348 -14.24 -8.29 -21.54
N LEU A 349 -14.96 -8.12 -20.43
CA LEU A 349 -15.38 -9.20 -19.55
C LEU A 349 -16.28 -10.20 -20.28
N ARG A 350 -17.28 -9.72 -21.03
CA ARG A 350 -18.15 -10.57 -21.85
C ARG A 350 -17.34 -11.36 -22.89
N ALA A 351 -16.45 -10.69 -23.62
CA ALA A 351 -15.57 -11.35 -24.59
C ALA A 351 -14.62 -12.38 -23.92
N ALA A 352 -14.26 -12.18 -22.65
CA ALA A 352 -13.47 -13.11 -21.85
C ALA A 352 -14.29 -14.27 -21.24
N GLY A 353 -15.60 -14.30 -21.48
CA GLY A 353 -16.54 -15.31 -20.98
C GLY A 353 -16.93 -15.14 -19.51
N LEU A 354 -17.05 -13.89 -19.04
CA LEU A 354 -17.26 -13.53 -17.62
C LEU A 354 -18.51 -12.70 -17.36
#